data_AF-A0A7I6GXG0-F1
#
_entry.id   AF-A0A7I6GXG0-F1
#
_cell.length_a   1.000
_cell.length_b   1.000
_cell.length_c   1.000
_cell.angle_alpha   90.00
_cell.angle_beta   90.00
_cell.angle_gamma   90.00
#
_symmetry.space_group_name_H-M   'P 1'
#
loop_
_entity.id
_entity.type
_entity.pdbx_description
1 polymer ?
#
loop_
_entity_poly.entity_id
_entity_poly.type
_entity_poly.pdbx_seq_one_letter_code
_entity_poly.pdbx_strand_id
1 'polypeptide(L)' 'MPKIGFVKLALHRNIKGNEVVKNVIIEKDTDDKYYISVAVECLDSKNNNKTKDNKKRGGWS' A
#
# COMPACT_ATOMS: atom_id res chain seq x y z
N MET A 1 35.03 0.01 -14.02
CA MET A 1 34.30 1.28 -14.09
C MET A 1 32.80 0.97 -14.06
N PRO A 2 32.04 1.42 -13.06
CA PRO A 2 30.60 1.18 -13.01
C PRO A 2 29.93 1.80 -14.24
N LYS A 3 29.09 1.03 -14.95
CA LYS A 3 28.26 1.56 -16.02
C LYS A 3 26.91 1.94 -15.42
N ILE A 4 26.60 3.23 -15.41
CA ILE A 4 25.32 3.75 -14.94
C ILE A 4 24.35 3.73 -16.12
N GLY A 5 23.16 3.17 -15.91
CA GLY A 5 22.09 3.13 -16.89
C GLY A 5 20.74 3.23 -16.20
N PHE A 6 19.74 3.73 -16.94
CA PHE A 6 18.36 3.83 -16.45
C PHE A 6 17.57 2.59 -16.87
N VAL A 7 16.78 2.04 -15.96
CA VAL A 7 15.86 0.94 -16.25
C VAL A 7 14.43 1.47 -16.15
N LYS A 8 13.62 1.23 -17.19
CA LYS A 8 12.20 1.55 -17.16
C LYS A 8 11.46 0.44 -16.42
N LEU A 9 10.94 0.74 -15.23
CA LEU A 9 10.09 -0.17 -14.50
C LEU A 9 8.64 0.03 -14.94
N ALA A 10 8.05 -1.01 -15.53
CA ALA A 10 6.64 -1.04 -15.89
C ALA A 10 5.89 -1.86 -14.83
N LEU A 11 4.86 -1.27 -14.25
CA LEU A 11 4.00 -1.93 -13.30
C LEU A 11 3.12 -2.96 -14.01
N HIS A 12 3.33 -4.26 -13.73
CA HIS A 12 2.60 -5.33 -14.40
C HIS A 12 1.15 -5.50 -13.92
N ARG A 13 0.81 -4.99 -12.73
CA ARG A 13 -0.54 -5.06 -12.15
C ARG A 13 -1.03 -3.66 -11.81
N ASN A 14 -2.26 -3.33 -12.22
CA ASN A 14 -2.84 -2.05 -11.84
C ASN A 14 -2.92 -1.93 -10.31
N ILE A 15 -2.23 -0.93 -9.74
CA ILE A 15 -2.38 -0.53 -8.34
C ILE A 15 -3.74 0.15 -8.24
N LYS A 16 -4.58 -0.27 -7.29
CA LYS A 16 -5.91 0.33 -7.14
C LYS A 16 -5.76 1.81 -6.78
N GLY A 17 -6.72 2.64 -7.17
CA GLY A 17 -6.59 4.10 -6.99
C GLY A 17 -6.47 4.58 -5.54
N ASN A 18 -6.78 3.73 -4.55
CA ASN A 18 -6.59 3.99 -3.13
C ASN A 18 -5.26 3.45 -2.56
N GLU A 19 -4.46 2.73 -3.36
CA GLU A 19 -3.16 2.19 -2.96
C GLU A 19 -2.04 3.18 -3.32
N VAL A 20 -1.16 3.46 -2.36
CA VAL A 20 0.01 4.35 -2.54
C VAL A 20 1.28 3.54 -2.35
N VAL A 21 2.19 3.60 -3.34
CA VAL A 21 3.52 3.00 -3.21
C VAL A 21 4.33 3.75 -2.17
N LYS A 22 4.78 3.06 -1.14
CA LYS A 22 5.66 3.61 -0.10
C LYS A 22 7.12 3.33 -0.34
N ASN A 23 7.41 2.13 -0.84
CA ASN A 23 8.79 1.68 -1.03
C ASN A 23 8.90 0.73 -2.22
N VAL A 24 10.05 0.77 -2.90
CA VAL A 24 10.44 -0.15 -3.96
C VAL A 24 11.84 -0.63 -3.65
N ILE A 25 11.99 -1.95 -3.51
CA ILE A 25 13.27 -2.60 -3.25
C ILE A 25 13.63 -3.45 -4.47
N ILE A 26 14.89 -3.37 -4.89
CA ILE A 26 15.45 -4.17 -5.96
C ILE A 26 16.58 -5.00 -5.38
N GLU A 27 16.45 -6.32 -5.47
CA GLU A 27 17.43 -7.28 -4.98
C GLU A 27 17.90 -8.17 -6.11
N LYS A 28 19.16 -8.60 -6.02
CA LYS A 28 19.77 -9.53 -6.97
C LYS A 28 20.17 -10.79 -6.21
N ASP A 29 19.70 -11.95 -6.64
CA ASP A 29 20.09 -13.22 -6.03
C ASP A 29 21.48 -13.70 -6.53
N THR A 30 21.92 -14.84 -6.01
CA THR A 30 23.18 -15.47 -6.40
C THR A 30 23.19 -16.02 -7.83
N ASP A 31 22.01 -16.18 -8.45
CA ASP A 31 21.81 -16.69 -9.80
C ASP A 31 21.63 -15.55 -10.83
N ASP A 32 22.04 -14.34 -10.46
CA ASP A 32 21.93 -13.11 -11.25
C ASP A 32 20.48 -12.70 -11.62
N LYS A 33 19.46 -13.21 -10.91
CA LYS A 33 18.07 -12.81 -11.11
C LYS A 33 17.73 -11.61 -10.25
N TYR A 34 16.98 -10.69 -10.84
CA TYR A 34 16.50 -9.48 -10.16
C TYR A 34 15.06 -9.67 -9.69
N TYR A 35 14.80 -9.30 -8.43
CA TYR A 35 13.48 -9.27 -7.83
C TYR A 35 13.12 -7.84 -7.47
N ILE A 36 11.85 -7.49 -7.71
CA ILE A 36 11.31 -6.17 -7.38
C ILE A 36 10.19 -6.37 -6.36
N SER A 37 10.40 -5.83 -5.18
CA SER A 37 9.41 -5.83 -4.10
C SER A 37 8.83 -4.44 -3.95
N VAL A 38 7.51 -4.32 -4.11
CA VAL A 38 6.79 -3.05 -4.02
C VAL A 38 5.89 -3.08 -2.78
N ALA A 39 6.17 -2.21 -1.82
CA ALA A 39 5.30 -2.02 -0.66
C ALA A 39 4.25 -0.96 -0.97
N VAL A 40 2.97 -1.34 -0.85
CA VAL A 40 1.83 -0.45 -1.06
C VAL A 40 1.01 -0.32 0.23
N GLU A 41 0.49 0.88 0.49
CA GLU A 41 -0.43 1.16 1.59
C GLU A 41 -1.81 1.53 1.01
N CYS A 42 -2.88 0.89 1.49
CA CYS A 42 -4.25 1.28 1.16
C CYS A 42 -4.70 2.46 2.03
N LEU A 43 -5.01 3.58 1.39
CA LEU A 43 -5.68 4.73 2.00
C LEU A 43 -7.19 4.46 2.06
N ASP A 44 -7.62 3.48 2.86
CA ASP A 44 -9.06 3.29 3.08
C ASP A 44 -9.62 4.49 3.86
N SER A 45 -10.33 5.37 3.15
CA SER A 45 -11.02 6.56 3.71
C SER A 45 -12.30 6.20 4.47
N LYS A 46 -12.30 5.08 5.17
CA LYS A 46 -13.37 4.72 6.11
C LYS A 46 -12.73 4.34 7.43
N ASN A 47 -12.41 5.37 8.20
CA ASN A 47 -12.54 5.26 9.65
C ASN A 47 -14.02 5.06 9.96
N ASN A 48 -14.52 3.83 9.87
CA ASN A 48 -15.79 3.45 10.47
C ASN A 48 -15.63 3.34 11.99
N ASN A 49 -15.13 4.39 12.64
CA ASN A 49 -15.59 4.76 13.97
C ASN A 49 -17.07 5.13 13.82
N LYS A 50 -17.93 4.11 13.76
CA LYS A 50 -19.29 4.27 14.26
C LYS A 50 -19.12 4.59 15.74
N THR A 51 -19.01 5.88 16.06
CA THR A 51 -19.33 6.37 17.39
C THR A 51 -20.71 5.79 17.67
N LYS A 52 -20.77 4.81 18.58
CA LYS A 52 -22.05 4.35 19.12
C LYS A 52 -22.62 5.56 19.83
N ASP A 53 -23.42 6.34 19.11
CA ASP A 53 -24.17 7.45 19.69
C ASP A 53 -24.96 6.88 20.85
N ASN A 54 -24.55 7.31 22.03
CA ASN A 54 -25.08 6.93 23.31
C ASN A 54 -26.49 7.51 23.43
N LYS A 55 -27.49 6.87 22.79
CA LYS A 55 -28.89 7.27 22.92
C LYS A 55 -29.43 6.78 24.24
N LYS A 56 -29.12 7.54 25.29
CA LYS A 56 -29.81 7.55 26.58
C LYS A 56 -31.30 7.85 26.29
N ARG A 57 -32.14 6.82 26.32
CA ARG A 57 -33.57 6.92 26.65
C ARG A 57 -33.67 6.16 27.97
N GLY A 58 -33.72 6.84 29.13
CA GLY A 58 -34.83 7.71 29.49
C GLY A 58 -36.02 6.78 29.67
N GLY A 59 -36.35 6.45 30.93
CA GLY A 59 -37.37 5.47 31.28
C GLY A 59 -38.75 5.78 30.71
N TRP A 60 -39.67 4.83 30.91
CA TRP A 60 -40.97 5.02 31.53
C TRP A 60 -41.68 3.65 31.63
N SER A 61 -42.26 3.47 32.82
CA SER A 61 -43.22 2.45 33.28
C SER A 61 -42.77 1.01 33.47
#